data_AF-S3KG17-F1
#
_entry.id   AF-S3KG17-F1
#
_cell.length_a   1.000
_cell.length_b   1.000
_cell.length_c   1.000
_cell.angle_alpha   90.00
_cell.angle_beta   90.00
_cell.angle_gamma   90.00
#
_symmetry.space_group_name_H-M   'P 1'
#
loop_
_entity.id
_entity.type
_entity.pdbx_description
1 polymer ?
#
loop_
_entity_poly.entity_id
_entity_poly.type
_entity_poly.pdbx_seq_one_letter_code
_entity_poly.pdbx_strand_id
1 'polypeptide(L)'
;MKTKNLYIGLAAAAAILIAFLMLGPLYVIQEGSQAVITRFGEIVGTRTQAGLYVKLPLIDTVTVYPKLILSLDGDAQRIPTKENQFIIVDTTTRWRITDPKLFYQSFKTLNAAYKRLSDVIDSATRTIITQNPLSEVVRTSNQINDKIRAETEAADNAADLSSQLAIDSLVNANTLVEQVTKGRRQLSIEMANEARKLAGEYGIELIDIVPRQIKYSDEMTESVYNRMITDRKQVAQAYRSWGEGKKADWLGRLEKDKNTIESEAYRRSEEIMGEADAQAAQIYAQAYSKDPGFYTFWKSMESYKNTVPNFDAAFSTNMDYFKYLYTPNAR
;
A
#
# COMPACT_ATOMS: atom_id res chain seq x y z
N MET A 1 50.14 -7.71 -88.25
CA MET A 1 50.62 -7.84 -86.85
C MET A 1 49.76 -7.14 -85.80
N LYS A 2 49.07 -6.01 -86.08
CA LYS A 2 48.22 -5.32 -85.07
C LYS A 2 47.00 -6.12 -84.59
N THR A 3 46.41 -6.99 -85.42
CA THR A 3 45.22 -7.77 -85.05
C THR A 3 45.52 -8.91 -84.08
N LYS A 4 46.66 -9.62 -84.20
CA LYS A 4 47.06 -10.66 -83.23
C LYS A 4 47.30 -10.10 -81.82
N ASN A 5 47.90 -8.92 -81.70
CA ASN A 5 48.10 -8.27 -80.40
C ASN A 5 46.77 -7.78 -79.80
N LEU A 6 45.80 -7.42 -80.64
CA LEU A 6 44.44 -7.09 -80.21
C LEU A 6 43.71 -8.30 -79.65
N TYR A 7 43.79 -9.47 -80.30
CA TYR A 7 43.16 -10.71 -79.81
C TYR A 7 43.83 -11.26 -78.54
N ILE A 8 45.16 -11.16 -78.42
CA ILE A 8 45.88 -11.55 -77.20
C ILE A 8 45.50 -10.62 -76.04
N GLY A 9 45.38 -9.32 -76.29
CA GLY A 9 44.88 -8.35 -75.30
C GLY A 9 43.44 -8.62 -74.87
N LEU A 10 42.57 -8.97 -75.83
CA LEU A 10 41.17 -9.31 -75.57
C LEU A 10 41.02 -10.61 -74.76
N ALA A 11 41.85 -11.62 -75.06
CA ALA A 11 41.88 -12.88 -74.32
C ALA A 11 42.42 -12.70 -72.89
N ALA A 12 43.44 -11.86 -72.70
CA ALA A 12 43.94 -11.51 -71.37
C ALA A 12 42.90 -10.75 -70.53
N ALA A 13 42.19 -9.79 -71.13
CA ALA A 13 41.10 -9.08 -70.48
C ALA A 13 39.94 -10.03 -70.10
N ALA A 14 39.58 -10.97 -70.98
CA ALA A 14 38.57 -11.99 -70.70
C ALA A 14 39.00 -12.91 -69.55
N ALA A 15 40.26 -13.34 -69.50
CA ALA A 15 40.79 -14.17 -68.42
C ALA A 15 40.75 -13.46 -67.05
N ILE A 16 41.10 -12.16 -67.01
CA ILE A 16 41.01 -11.34 -65.79
C ILE A 16 39.55 -11.20 -65.34
N LEU A 17 38.63 -11.01 -66.28
CA LEU A 17 37.21 -10.86 -65.98
C LEU A 17 36.58 -12.17 -65.48
N ILE A 18 36.97 -13.32 -66.05
CA ILE A 18 36.57 -14.65 -65.58
C ILE A 18 37.14 -14.92 -64.18
N ALA A 19 38.41 -14.61 -63.94
CA ALA A 19 39.03 -14.76 -62.62
C ALA A 19 38.33 -13.87 -61.59
N PHE A 20 37.99 -12.63 -61.95
CA PHE A 20 37.25 -11.71 -61.08
C PHE A 20 35.85 -12.22 -60.74
N LEU A 21 35.12 -12.78 -61.70
CA LEU A 21 33.81 -13.41 -61.46
C LEU A 21 33.91 -14.68 -60.61
N MET A 22 34.93 -15.52 -60.84
CA MET A 22 35.17 -16.73 -60.03
C MET A 22 35.45 -16.40 -58.56
N LEU A 23 36.05 -15.25 -58.29
CA LEU A 23 36.33 -14.78 -56.93
C LEU A 23 35.10 -14.27 -56.17
N GLY A 24 33.92 -14.21 -56.80
CA GLY A 24 32.66 -13.82 -56.15
C GLY A 24 32.63 -12.36 -55.69
N PRO A 25 32.63 -11.38 -56.61
CA PRO A 25 32.67 -9.96 -56.28
C PRO A 25 31.31 -9.42 -55.84
N LEU A 26 30.25 -10.19 -56.06
CA LEU A 26 28.87 -9.81 -55.77
C LEU A 26 28.49 -10.26 -54.36
N TYR A 27 27.86 -9.37 -53.60
CA TYR A 27 27.26 -9.70 -52.32
C TYR A 27 25.89 -9.04 -52.18
N VAL A 28 24.99 -9.69 -51.44
CA VAL A 28 23.60 -9.26 -51.26
C VAL A 28 23.42 -8.80 -49.81
N ILE A 29 22.83 -7.62 -49.64
CA ILE A 29 22.34 -7.16 -48.35
C ILE A 29 20.84 -7.38 -48.31
N GLN A 30 20.39 -8.22 -47.37
CA GLN A 30 18.99 -8.49 -47.11
C GLN A 30 18.31 -7.30 -46.42
N GLU A 31 16.99 -7.22 -46.53
CA GLU A 31 16.19 -6.29 -45.74
C GLU A 31 16.40 -6.51 -44.23
N GLY A 32 16.46 -5.41 -43.47
CA GLY A 32 16.78 -5.46 -42.04
C GLY A 32 18.26 -5.64 -41.70
N SER A 33 19.15 -5.69 -42.70
CA SER A 33 20.61 -5.70 -42.51
C SER A 33 21.25 -4.44 -43.09
N GLN A 34 22.43 -4.11 -42.59
CA GLN A 34 23.30 -3.05 -43.10
C GLN A 34 24.74 -3.54 -43.10
N ALA A 35 25.59 -3.00 -43.96
CA ALA A 35 26.97 -3.46 -44.07
C ALA A 35 27.97 -2.31 -44.06
N VAL A 36 29.13 -2.59 -43.47
CA VAL A 36 30.32 -1.74 -43.50
C VAL A 36 31.37 -2.45 -44.33
N ILE A 37 31.91 -1.71 -45.30
CA ILE A 37 32.94 -2.21 -46.19
C ILE A 37 34.26 -1.63 -45.72
N THR A 38 35.20 -2.50 -45.38
CA THR A 38 36.55 -2.10 -45.03
C THR A 38 37.58 -2.62 -46.01
N ARG A 39 38.54 -1.78 -46.37
CA ARG A 39 39.64 -2.09 -47.28
C ARG A 39 40.94 -1.91 -46.54
N PHE A 40 41.73 -2.98 -46.41
CA PHE A 40 42.96 -2.97 -45.59
C PHE A 40 42.75 -2.42 -44.16
N GLY A 41 41.55 -2.57 -43.60
CA GLY A 41 41.20 -2.07 -42.26
C GLY A 41 40.68 -0.63 -42.22
N GLU A 42 40.74 0.14 -43.31
CA GLU A 42 40.12 1.46 -43.41
C GLU A 42 38.67 1.37 -43.90
N ILE A 43 37.81 2.28 -43.44
CA ILE A 43 36.39 2.29 -43.83
C ILE A 43 36.23 3.05 -45.14
N VAL A 44 35.87 2.31 -46.19
CA VAL A 44 35.64 2.88 -47.53
C VAL A 44 34.21 3.40 -47.67
N GLY A 45 33.24 2.73 -47.04
CA GLY A 45 31.86 3.17 -47.08
C GLY A 45 30.90 2.25 -46.33
N THR A 46 29.67 2.75 -46.17
CA THR A 46 28.56 2.04 -45.52
C THR A 46 27.39 1.89 -46.49
N ARG A 47 26.67 0.78 -46.38
CA ARG A 47 25.49 0.48 -47.19
C ARG A 47 24.33 0.13 -46.25
N THR A 48 23.28 0.97 -46.27
CA THR A 48 22.12 0.88 -45.37
C THR A 48 20.82 0.46 -46.07
N GLN A 49 20.85 0.37 -47.40
CA GLN A 49 19.75 -0.08 -48.24
C GLN A 49 19.97 -1.54 -48.64
N ALA A 50 18.87 -2.29 -48.74
CA ALA A 50 18.92 -3.65 -49.26
C ALA A 50 19.21 -3.61 -50.77
N GLY A 51 20.00 -4.55 -51.25
CA GLY A 51 20.40 -4.56 -52.65
C GLY A 51 21.60 -5.44 -52.94
N LEU A 52 21.88 -5.58 -54.22
CA LEU A 52 23.06 -6.25 -54.75
C LEU A 52 24.20 -5.22 -54.87
N TYR A 53 25.33 -5.54 -54.27
CA TYR A 53 26.51 -4.67 -54.27
C TYR A 53 27.74 -5.43 -54.77
N VAL A 54 28.69 -4.67 -55.31
CA VAL A 54 29.98 -5.19 -55.78
C VAL A 54 31.06 -4.80 -54.78
N LYS A 55 31.87 -5.78 -54.36
CA LYS A 55 33.09 -5.60 -53.56
C LYS A 55 34.30 -6.05 -54.36
N LEU A 56 35.49 -5.53 -54.04
CA LEU A 56 36.73 -6.08 -54.58
C LEU A 56 37.13 -7.34 -53.79
N PRO A 57 37.17 -8.53 -54.42
CA PRO A 57 37.64 -9.73 -53.76
C PRO A 57 39.12 -9.60 -53.35
N LEU A 58 39.54 -10.36 -52.34
CA LEU A 58 40.82 -10.27 -51.60
C LEU A 58 41.04 -9.04 -50.70
N ILE A 59 40.56 -7.86 -51.08
CA ILE A 59 40.93 -6.62 -50.37
C ILE A 59 39.79 -6.07 -49.51
N ASP A 60 38.56 -6.11 -50.02
CA ASP A 60 37.39 -5.58 -49.33
C ASP A 60 36.77 -6.66 -48.44
N THR A 61 36.69 -6.39 -47.14
CA THR A 61 35.92 -7.19 -46.19
C THR A 61 34.58 -6.51 -45.92
N VAL A 62 33.51 -7.31 -45.97
CA VAL A 62 32.14 -6.83 -45.75
C VAL A 62 31.67 -7.38 -44.41
N THR A 63 31.46 -6.49 -43.44
CA THR A 63 30.91 -6.84 -42.13
C THR A 63 29.46 -6.41 -42.08
N VAL A 64 28.57 -7.37 -41.83
CA VAL A 64 27.12 -7.16 -41.82
C VAL A 64 26.64 -6.99 -40.38
N TYR A 65 25.74 -6.02 -40.16
CA TYR A 65 25.08 -5.75 -38.89
C TYR A 65 23.56 -5.72 -39.09
N PRO A 66 22.78 -6.07 -38.05
CA PRO A 66 21.35 -5.87 -38.07
C PRO A 66 21.00 -4.36 -38.04
N LYS A 67 19.96 -3.98 -38.78
CA LYS A 67 19.29 -2.67 -38.73
C LYS A 67 18.05 -2.69 -37.83
N LEU A 68 17.69 -3.87 -37.33
CA LEU A 68 16.55 -4.12 -36.46
C LEU A 68 16.78 -3.52 -35.06
N ILE A 69 15.68 -3.39 -34.31
CA ILE A 69 15.75 -3.08 -32.88
C ILE A 69 16.20 -4.35 -32.15
N LEU A 70 17.28 -4.22 -31.39
CA LEU A 70 17.85 -5.27 -30.56
C LEU A 70 17.46 -5.04 -29.11
N SER A 71 17.23 -6.12 -28.38
CA SER A 71 17.06 -6.10 -26.93
C SER A 71 18.39 -6.44 -26.25
N LEU A 72 18.68 -5.74 -25.16
CA LEU A 72 19.76 -6.07 -24.25
C LEU A 72 19.19 -6.12 -22.83
N ASP A 73 19.27 -7.31 -22.23
CA ASP A 73 18.94 -7.53 -20.84
C ASP A 73 20.22 -7.41 -20.01
N GLY A 74 20.22 -6.49 -19.05
CA GLY A 74 21.31 -6.29 -18.11
C GLY A 74 21.25 -7.31 -16.97
N ASP A 75 22.41 -7.57 -16.38
CA ASP A 75 22.52 -8.42 -15.20
C ASP A 75 21.96 -7.72 -13.94
N ALA A 76 21.58 -8.51 -12.95
CA ALA A 76 21.07 -8.02 -11.68
C ALA A 76 22.17 -7.26 -10.92
N GLN A 77 21.97 -5.96 -10.66
CA GLN A 77 22.95 -5.14 -9.95
C GLN A 77 22.43 -4.68 -8.59
N ARG A 78 23.31 -4.73 -7.58
CA ARG A 78 23.04 -4.17 -6.24
C ARG A 78 23.40 -2.69 -6.21
N ILE A 79 22.38 -1.84 -6.07
CA ILE A 79 22.50 -0.38 -6.14
C ILE A 79 21.91 0.24 -4.85
N PRO A 80 22.61 1.18 -4.20
CA PRO A 80 22.04 1.95 -3.11
C PRO A 80 21.09 3.04 -3.64
N THR A 81 19.99 3.29 -2.94
CA THR A 81 19.12 4.45 -3.19
C THR A 81 19.64 5.68 -2.44
N LYS A 82 18.97 6.84 -2.60
CA LYS A 82 19.26 8.08 -1.86
C LYS A 82 19.31 7.89 -0.34
N GLU A 83 18.53 6.95 0.19
CA GLU A 83 18.44 6.63 1.62
C GLU A 83 19.47 5.56 2.05
N ASN A 84 20.44 5.23 1.20
CA ASN A 84 21.42 4.16 1.41
C ASN A 84 20.78 2.77 1.61
N GLN A 85 19.62 2.56 0.99
CA GLN A 85 18.95 1.27 0.97
C GLN A 85 19.40 0.48 -0.26
N PHE A 86 19.93 -0.73 -0.06
CA PHE A 86 20.38 -1.56 -1.18
C PHE A 86 19.23 -2.32 -1.83
N ILE A 87 19.07 -2.10 -3.13
CA ILE A 87 18.13 -2.83 -3.97
C ILE A 87 18.86 -3.56 -5.09
N ILE A 88 18.31 -4.69 -5.51
CA ILE A 88 18.77 -5.46 -6.66
C ILE A 88 17.86 -5.09 -7.84
N VAL A 89 18.46 -4.59 -8.92
CA VAL A 89 17.72 -4.07 -10.07
C VAL A 89 18.18 -4.79 -11.34
N ASP A 90 17.20 -5.34 -12.05
CA ASP A 90 17.36 -5.87 -13.39
C ASP A 90 16.84 -4.84 -14.37
N THR A 91 17.57 -4.56 -15.44
CA THR A 91 17.11 -3.67 -16.51
C THR A 91 17.02 -4.38 -17.84
N THR A 92 16.08 -3.96 -18.67
CA THR A 92 15.99 -4.36 -20.08
C THR A 92 15.98 -3.10 -20.92
N THR A 93 16.65 -3.16 -22.06
CA THR A 93 16.84 -2.00 -22.93
C THR A 93 16.63 -2.38 -24.38
N ARG A 94 16.13 -1.42 -25.15
CA ARG A 94 15.97 -1.56 -26.60
C ARG A 94 16.84 -0.54 -27.30
N TRP A 95 17.63 -1.00 -28.26
CA TRP A 95 18.56 -0.17 -28.98
C TRP A 95 18.65 -0.57 -30.45
N ARG A 96 19.15 0.32 -31.30
CA ARG A 96 19.42 0.04 -32.71
C ARG A 96 20.69 0.73 -33.17
N ILE A 97 21.29 0.22 -34.23
CA ILE A 97 22.48 0.81 -34.85
C ILE A 97 22.02 1.80 -35.92
N THR A 98 22.17 3.10 -35.65
CA THR A 98 21.75 4.17 -36.57
C THR A 98 22.88 4.59 -37.51
N ASP A 99 24.11 4.69 -37.01
CA ASP A 99 25.29 4.90 -37.86
C ASP A 99 26.24 3.69 -37.82
N PRO A 100 26.24 2.84 -38.87
CA PRO A 100 27.12 1.69 -38.92
C PRO A 100 28.60 2.06 -39.05
N LYS A 101 28.93 3.27 -39.53
CA LYS A 101 30.33 3.73 -39.65
C LYS A 101 30.94 3.92 -38.27
N LEU A 102 30.30 4.74 -37.43
CA LEU A 102 30.74 5.02 -36.06
C LEU A 102 30.75 3.73 -35.23
N PHE A 103 29.72 2.90 -35.37
CA PHE A 103 29.64 1.61 -34.69
C PHE A 103 30.84 0.69 -35.00
N TYR A 104 31.22 0.59 -36.27
CA TYR A 104 32.37 -0.22 -36.68
C TYR A 104 33.69 0.32 -36.10
N GLN A 105 33.84 1.65 -36.07
CA GLN A 105 35.03 2.30 -35.50
C GLN A 105 35.19 1.98 -34.01
N SER A 106 34.09 1.94 -33.25
CA SER A 106 34.12 1.73 -31.81
C SER A 106 34.23 0.25 -31.40
N PHE A 107 33.46 -0.65 -32.02
CA PHE A 107 33.28 -2.01 -31.49
C PHE A 107 33.76 -3.14 -32.41
N LYS A 108 33.69 -2.94 -33.73
CA LYS A 108 33.87 -3.97 -34.79
C LYS A 108 32.95 -5.19 -34.70
N THR A 109 32.61 -5.67 -33.51
CA THR A 109 31.80 -6.87 -33.26
C THR A 109 30.58 -6.53 -32.40
N LEU A 110 29.49 -7.27 -32.61
CA LEU A 110 28.24 -7.10 -31.85
C LEU A 110 28.45 -7.39 -30.35
N ASN A 111 29.25 -8.40 -30.00
CA ASN A 111 29.53 -8.77 -28.62
C ASN A 111 30.28 -7.67 -27.85
N ALA A 112 31.22 -6.98 -28.48
CA ALA A 112 31.91 -5.86 -27.87
C ALA A 112 30.96 -4.69 -27.60
N ALA A 113 30.03 -4.43 -28.53
CA ALA A 113 29.00 -3.42 -28.36
C ALA A 113 28.04 -3.78 -27.21
N TYR A 114 27.60 -5.04 -27.10
CA TYR A 114 26.74 -5.47 -26.00
C TYR A 114 27.38 -5.24 -24.63
N LYS A 115 28.65 -5.64 -24.45
CA LYS A 115 29.37 -5.43 -23.18
C LYS A 115 29.48 -3.95 -22.85
N ARG A 116 29.92 -3.12 -23.81
CA ARG A 116 30.06 -1.68 -23.57
C ARG A 116 28.72 -1.02 -23.27
N LEU A 117 27.68 -1.40 -24.00
CA LEU A 117 26.33 -0.85 -23.81
C LEU A 117 25.76 -1.26 -22.45
N SER A 118 25.99 -2.51 -22.01
CA SER A 118 25.65 -2.97 -20.65
C SER A 118 26.30 -2.07 -19.61
N ASP A 119 27.62 -1.86 -19.68
CA ASP A 119 28.34 -1.00 -18.72
C ASP A 119 27.77 0.44 -18.68
N VAL A 120 27.39 0.99 -19.84
CA VAL A 120 26.80 2.33 -19.96
C VAL A 120 25.41 2.38 -19.33
N ILE A 121 24.55 1.40 -19.62
CA ILE A 121 23.20 1.29 -19.06
C ILE A 121 23.27 1.12 -17.55
N ASP A 122 24.16 0.27 -17.07
CA ASP A 122 24.37 -0.02 -15.65
C ASP A 122 24.81 1.24 -14.90
N SER A 123 25.76 1.98 -15.48
CA SER A 123 26.24 3.26 -14.92
C SER A 123 25.13 4.32 -14.87
N ALA A 124 24.36 4.48 -15.95
CA ALA A 124 23.25 5.44 -16.01
C ALA A 124 22.14 5.08 -15.01
N THR A 125 21.77 3.80 -14.97
CA THR A 125 20.77 3.27 -14.02
C THR A 125 21.22 3.51 -12.58
N ARG A 126 22.46 3.17 -12.25
CA ARG A 126 23.03 3.38 -10.91
C ARG A 126 23.00 4.85 -10.50
N THR A 127 23.39 5.75 -11.39
CA THR A 127 23.43 7.19 -11.13
C THR A 127 22.05 7.72 -10.77
N ILE A 128 21.03 7.41 -11.58
CA ILE A 128 19.67 7.90 -11.36
C ILE A 128 19.05 7.26 -10.11
N ILE A 129 19.22 5.96 -9.88
CA ILE A 129 18.67 5.29 -8.70
C ILE A 129 19.29 5.82 -7.40
N THR A 130 20.60 6.11 -7.39
CA THR A 130 21.29 6.64 -6.21
C THR A 130 20.80 8.06 -5.84
N GLN A 131 20.35 8.84 -6.82
CA GLN A 131 19.89 10.22 -6.61
C GLN A 131 18.44 10.35 -6.14
N ASN A 132 17.63 9.28 -6.28
CA ASN A 132 16.19 9.31 -6.00
C ASN A 132 15.84 8.36 -4.84
N PRO A 133 14.76 8.64 -4.09
CA PRO A 133 14.31 7.77 -3.00
C PRO A 133 13.70 6.47 -3.54
N LEU A 134 13.66 5.43 -2.71
CA LEU A 134 13.15 4.11 -3.13
C LEU A 134 11.69 4.17 -3.59
N SER A 135 10.88 4.99 -2.92
CA SER A 135 9.47 5.17 -3.23
C SER A 135 9.24 5.62 -4.67
N GLU A 136 10.09 6.50 -5.22
CA GLU A 136 10.00 6.95 -6.61
C GLU A 136 10.48 5.91 -7.63
N VAL A 137 11.46 5.07 -7.26
CA VAL A 137 11.99 4.01 -8.13
C VAL A 137 10.95 2.90 -8.32
N VAL A 138 10.21 2.56 -7.27
CA VAL A 138 9.20 1.48 -7.31
C VAL A 138 7.85 1.98 -7.82
N ARG A 139 7.41 3.18 -7.42
CA ARG A 139 6.05 3.66 -7.68
C ARG A 139 5.99 4.53 -8.94
N THR A 140 4.95 4.34 -9.76
CA THR A 140 4.77 5.10 -11.00
C THR A 140 3.97 6.39 -10.82
N SER A 141 3.07 6.46 -9.83
CA SER A 141 2.23 7.64 -9.58
C SER A 141 1.82 7.73 -8.11
N ASN A 142 1.29 8.89 -7.73
CA ASN A 142 0.78 9.17 -6.38
C ASN A 142 -0.66 8.71 -6.15
N GLN A 143 -1.26 7.94 -7.07
CA GLN A 143 -2.68 7.55 -7.02
C GLN A 143 -3.11 6.90 -5.70
N ILE A 144 -2.21 6.18 -5.01
CA ILE A 144 -2.50 5.58 -3.71
C ILE A 144 -2.78 6.68 -2.67
N ASN A 145 -1.94 7.71 -2.64
CA ASN A 145 -2.10 8.83 -1.72
C ASN A 145 -3.32 9.67 -2.08
N ASP A 146 -3.58 9.86 -3.38
CA ASP A 146 -4.74 10.62 -3.83
C ASP A 146 -6.05 9.89 -3.45
N LYS A 147 -6.08 8.55 -3.51
CA LYS A 147 -7.21 7.75 -3.01
C LYS A 147 -7.38 7.84 -1.50
N ILE A 148 -6.30 7.68 -0.74
CA ILE A 148 -6.35 7.78 0.73
C ILE A 148 -6.85 9.17 1.14
N ARG A 149 -6.37 10.24 0.49
CA ARG A 149 -6.85 11.61 0.73
C ARG A 149 -8.32 11.76 0.39
N ALA A 150 -8.77 11.30 -0.77
CA ALA A 150 -10.17 11.36 -1.16
C ALA A 150 -11.08 10.58 -0.19
N GLU A 151 -10.65 9.42 0.30
CA GLU A 151 -11.36 8.63 1.32
C GLU A 151 -11.42 9.38 2.67
N THR A 152 -10.34 10.07 3.05
CA THR A 152 -10.29 10.88 4.28
C THR A 152 -11.19 12.10 4.18
N GLU A 153 -11.14 12.84 3.07
CA GLU A 153 -11.97 14.02 2.82
C GLU A 153 -13.47 13.65 2.72
N ALA A 154 -13.80 12.49 2.16
CA ALA A 154 -15.17 11.98 2.14
C ALA A 154 -15.66 11.63 3.56
N ALA A 155 -14.79 11.10 4.42
CA ALA A 155 -15.11 10.79 5.81
C ALA A 155 -15.33 12.05 6.67
N ASP A 156 -14.57 13.12 6.44
CA ASP A 156 -14.70 14.39 7.19
C ASP A 156 -15.99 15.16 6.84
N ASN A 157 -16.51 15.02 5.62
CA ASN A 157 -17.74 15.69 5.18
C ASN A 157 -19.03 14.99 5.63
N ALA A 158 -18.95 13.73 6.08
CA ALA A 158 -20.08 13.02 6.66
C ALA A 158 -20.20 13.40 8.14
N ALA A 159 -20.99 14.45 8.42
CA ALA A 159 -21.20 15.02 9.76
C ALA A 159 -21.72 14.04 10.83
N ASP A 160 -22.17 12.84 10.44
CA ASP A 160 -22.56 11.78 11.36
C ASP A 160 -21.43 10.75 11.51
N LEU A 161 -20.61 11.00 12.53
CA LEU A 161 -19.43 10.27 12.94
C LEU A 161 -19.73 8.78 13.24
N SER A 162 -19.77 7.93 12.23
CA SER A 162 -19.50 6.52 12.44
C SER A 162 -18.05 6.40 12.88
N SER A 163 -17.85 6.26 14.18
CA SER A 163 -16.56 6.21 14.90
C SER A 163 -15.54 5.17 14.40
N GLN A 164 -15.90 4.42 13.35
CA GLN A 164 -15.09 3.44 12.64
C GLN A 164 -14.24 4.11 11.54
N LEU A 165 -14.80 5.07 10.78
CA LEU A 165 -14.07 5.82 9.74
C LEU A 165 -13.03 6.79 10.32
N ALA A 166 -13.28 7.32 11.52
CA ALA A 166 -12.32 8.15 12.26
C ALA A 166 -11.07 7.36 12.72
N ILE A 167 -11.17 6.03 12.88
CA ILE A 167 -10.01 5.18 13.18
C ILE A 167 -9.21 4.93 11.91
N ASP A 168 -9.87 4.66 10.79
CA ASP A 168 -9.19 4.50 9.52
C ASP A 168 -8.43 5.78 9.14
N SER A 169 -8.97 6.96 9.43
CA SER A 169 -8.22 8.21 9.26
C SER A 169 -7.08 8.35 10.26
N LEU A 170 -7.25 8.08 11.56
CA LEU A 170 -6.18 8.19 12.57
C LEU A 170 -5.03 7.17 12.38
N VAL A 171 -5.36 5.95 11.96
CA VAL A 171 -4.40 4.86 11.77
C VAL A 171 -3.68 5.00 10.44
N ASN A 172 -4.38 5.40 9.36
CA ASN A 172 -3.74 5.59 8.05
C ASN A 172 -3.06 6.96 7.90
N ALA A 173 -3.50 8.02 8.59
CA ALA A 173 -2.87 9.34 8.53
C ALA A 173 -1.41 9.34 9.03
N ASN A 174 -1.05 8.40 9.91
CA ASN A 174 0.31 8.26 10.41
C ASN A 174 1.19 7.29 9.61
N THR A 175 0.64 6.57 8.62
CA THR A 175 1.50 5.90 7.66
C THR A 175 2.05 6.97 6.72
N LEU A 176 3.29 7.39 6.97
CA LEU A 176 4.05 8.33 6.13
C LEU A 176 4.23 7.74 4.73
N VAL A 177 3.18 7.81 3.91
CA VAL A 177 3.27 7.38 2.54
C VAL A 177 3.98 8.49 1.78
N GLU A 178 5.28 8.31 1.59
CA GLU A 178 6.13 9.25 0.86
C GLU A 178 5.47 9.67 -0.46
N GLN A 179 5.42 10.98 -0.67
CA GLN A 179 4.85 11.55 -1.89
C GLN A 179 5.77 11.26 -3.08
N VAL A 180 5.19 10.73 -4.14
CA VAL A 180 5.90 10.41 -5.38
C VAL A 180 5.77 11.61 -6.32
N THR A 181 6.87 12.31 -6.62
CA THR A 181 6.85 13.48 -7.48
C THR A 181 7.19 13.11 -8.92
N LYS A 182 8.30 12.38 -9.13
CA LYS A 182 8.74 11.95 -10.48
C LYS A 182 8.10 10.64 -10.92
N GLY A 183 8.22 9.63 -10.06
CA GLY A 183 7.77 8.27 -10.32
C GLY A 183 8.61 7.50 -11.36
N ARG A 184 8.43 6.17 -11.36
CA ARG A 184 9.23 5.21 -12.13
C ARG A 184 9.34 5.50 -13.62
N ARG A 185 8.26 5.97 -14.25
CA ARG A 185 8.24 6.26 -15.70
C ARG A 185 9.16 7.44 -16.04
N GLN A 186 9.09 8.50 -15.24
CA GLN A 186 9.95 9.65 -15.45
C GLN A 186 11.42 9.28 -15.22
N LEU A 187 11.69 8.49 -14.17
CA LEU A 187 13.05 7.98 -13.92
C LEU A 187 13.58 7.10 -15.06
N SER A 188 12.74 6.26 -15.69
CA SER A 188 13.17 5.49 -16.87
C SER A 188 13.56 6.37 -18.06
N ILE A 189 12.88 7.50 -18.23
CA ILE A 189 13.22 8.48 -19.26
C ILE A 189 14.53 9.19 -18.91
N GLU A 190 14.73 9.58 -17.64
CA GLU A 190 15.99 10.17 -17.16
C GLU A 190 17.18 9.21 -17.34
N MET A 191 17.01 7.92 -17.00
CA MET A 191 18.01 6.87 -17.22
C MET A 191 18.35 6.72 -18.70
N ALA A 192 17.34 6.67 -19.56
CA ALA A 192 17.56 6.57 -21.01
C ALA A 192 18.24 7.82 -21.59
N ASN A 193 17.89 9.02 -21.09
CA ASN A 193 18.51 10.27 -21.51
C ASN A 193 20.00 10.31 -21.12
N GLU A 194 20.34 9.86 -19.92
CA GLU A 194 21.73 9.81 -19.45
C GLU A 194 22.55 8.81 -20.26
N ALA A 195 22.01 7.62 -20.51
CA ALA A 195 22.67 6.61 -21.33
C ALA A 195 22.79 7.04 -22.81
N ARG A 196 21.82 7.80 -23.35
CA ARG A 196 21.88 8.32 -24.73
C ARG A 196 23.06 9.25 -24.99
N LYS A 197 23.49 10.04 -23.99
CA LYS A 197 24.66 10.93 -24.12
C LYS A 197 25.91 10.13 -24.48
N LEU A 198 26.11 8.99 -23.83
CA LEU A 198 27.27 8.12 -24.03
C LEU A 198 27.08 7.19 -25.24
N ALA A 199 25.87 6.69 -25.47
CA ALA A 199 25.58 5.77 -26.59
C ALA A 199 25.63 6.47 -27.96
N GLY A 200 25.26 7.75 -28.01
CA GLY A 200 25.26 8.54 -29.25
C GLY A 200 26.64 8.69 -29.88
N GLU A 201 27.71 8.72 -29.08
CA GLU A 201 29.10 8.77 -29.57
C GLU A 201 29.48 7.55 -30.40
N TYR A 202 28.81 6.41 -30.17
CA TYR A 202 29.10 5.14 -30.83
C TYR A 202 28.20 4.84 -32.03
N GLY A 203 27.36 5.78 -32.46
CA GLY A 203 26.39 5.55 -33.55
C GLY A 203 25.23 4.63 -33.16
N ILE A 204 25.01 4.43 -31.85
CA ILE A 204 23.93 3.63 -31.29
C ILE A 204 22.80 4.55 -30.84
N GLU A 205 21.57 4.21 -31.21
CA GLU A 205 20.37 4.87 -30.71
C GLU A 205 19.69 3.98 -29.66
N LEU A 206 19.61 4.51 -28.45
CA LEU A 206 18.90 3.88 -27.35
C LEU A 206 17.45 4.38 -27.29
N ILE A 207 16.50 3.45 -27.41
CA ILE A 207 15.06 3.75 -27.42
C ILE A 207 14.60 3.98 -25.98
N ASP A 208 14.74 2.96 -25.13
CA ASP A 208 14.33 3.01 -23.74
C ASP A 208 15.14 2.08 -22.83
N ILE A 209 15.07 2.38 -21.53
CA ILE A 209 15.57 1.57 -20.43
C ILE A 209 14.40 1.34 -19.49
N VAL A 210 14.09 0.08 -19.20
CA VAL A 210 12.99 -0.28 -18.29
C VAL A 210 13.53 -1.20 -17.19
N PRO A 211 13.33 -0.86 -15.91
CA PRO A 211 13.56 -1.80 -14.82
C PRO A 211 12.59 -2.98 -14.94
N ARG A 212 13.13 -4.19 -15.17
CA ARG A 212 12.36 -5.44 -15.28
C ARG A 212 11.96 -5.95 -13.89
N GLN A 213 12.90 -5.91 -12.95
CA GLN A 213 12.68 -6.38 -11.59
C GLN A 213 13.43 -5.48 -10.60
N ILE A 214 12.78 -5.20 -9.47
CA ILE A 214 13.39 -4.54 -8.32
C ILE A 214 13.14 -5.44 -7.11
N LYS A 215 14.20 -5.87 -6.45
CA LYS A 215 14.18 -6.70 -5.24
C LYS A 215 14.89 -5.97 -4.10
N TYR A 216 14.45 -6.24 -2.88
CA TYR A 216 15.20 -5.85 -1.69
C TYR A 216 16.43 -6.75 -1.54
N SER A 217 17.50 -6.21 -0.95
CA SER A 217 18.60 -7.03 -0.44
C SER A 217 18.10 -7.94 0.68
N ASP A 218 18.68 -9.12 0.84
CA ASP A 218 18.25 -10.10 1.86
C ASP A 218 18.22 -9.49 3.27
N GLU A 219 19.24 -8.70 3.62
CA GLU A 219 19.35 -7.95 4.88
C GLU A 219 18.15 -7.02 5.14
N MET A 220 17.66 -6.34 4.10
CA MET A 220 16.56 -5.39 4.23
C MET A 220 15.20 -6.10 4.28
N THR A 221 15.10 -7.27 3.64
CA THR A 221 13.86 -8.05 3.58
C THR A 221 13.38 -8.42 5.00
N GLU A 222 14.30 -8.86 5.86
CA GLU A 222 13.97 -9.18 7.26
C GLU A 222 13.53 -7.93 8.04
N SER A 223 14.26 -6.82 7.90
CA SER A 223 13.93 -5.55 8.57
C SER A 223 12.55 -5.01 8.14
N VAL A 224 12.25 -5.05 6.84
CA VAL A 224 10.94 -4.64 6.30
C VAL A 224 9.84 -5.55 6.83
N TYR A 225 10.06 -6.87 6.88
CA TYR A 225 9.07 -7.80 7.41
C TYR A 225 8.79 -7.56 8.90
N ASN A 226 9.84 -7.35 9.70
CA ASN A 226 9.73 -7.03 11.12
C ASN A 226 9.01 -5.68 11.35
N ARG A 227 9.28 -4.68 10.53
CA ARG A 227 8.55 -3.41 10.53
C ARG A 227 7.08 -3.62 10.18
N MET A 228 6.77 -4.36 9.12
CA MET A 228 5.38 -4.67 8.73
C MET A 228 4.63 -5.39 9.85
N ILE A 229 5.27 -6.35 10.55
CA ILE A 229 4.66 -7.02 11.71
C ILE A 229 4.37 -6.00 12.82
N THR A 230 5.34 -5.14 13.12
CA THR A 230 5.21 -4.13 14.19
C THR A 230 4.09 -3.14 13.86
N ASP A 231 4.07 -2.62 12.64
CA ASP A 231 3.02 -1.73 12.14
C ASP A 231 1.65 -2.42 12.24
N ARG A 232 1.53 -3.69 11.82
CA ARG A 232 0.28 -4.46 11.94
C ARG A 232 -0.13 -4.70 13.39
N LYS A 233 0.82 -4.93 14.30
CA LYS A 233 0.54 -5.04 15.73
C LYS A 233 0.05 -3.72 16.32
N GLN A 234 0.64 -2.60 15.93
CA GLN A 234 0.21 -1.25 16.36
C GLN A 234 -1.20 -0.95 15.87
N VAL A 235 -1.49 -1.20 14.58
CA VAL A 235 -2.83 -1.08 14.00
C VAL A 235 -3.82 -1.94 14.79
N ALA A 236 -3.52 -3.22 14.98
CA ALA A 236 -4.40 -4.13 15.74
C ALA A 236 -4.60 -3.67 17.19
N GLN A 237 -3.56 -3.14 17.85
CA GLN A 237 -3.66 -2.63 19.21
C GLN A 237 -4.53 -1.36 19.28
N ALA A 238 -4.41 -0.46 18.32
CA ALA A 238 -5.25 0.73 18.22
C ALA A 238 -6.74 0.33 18.09
N TYR A 239 -7.04 -0.64 17.21
CA TYR A 239 -8.38 -1.20 17.06
C TYR A 239 -8.92 -1.86 18.34
N ARG A 240 -8.08 -2.63 19.06
CA ARG A 240 -8.47 -3.24 20.34
C ARG A 240 -8.77 -2.20 21.41
N SER A 241 -7.86 -1.24 21.60
CA SER A 241 -8.02 -0.15 22.57
C SER A 241 -9.28 0.67 22.29
N TRP A 242 -9.55 0.97 21.02
CA TRP A 242 -10.78 1.65 20.64
C TRP A 242 -12.03 0.81 20.94
N GLY A 243 -12.01 -0.48 20.62
CA GLY A 243 -13.12 -1.40 20.92
C GLY A 243 -13.40 -1.49 22.43
N GLU A 244 -12.35 -1.55 23.24
CA GLU A 244 -12.44 -1.53 24.71
C GLU A 244 -13.02 -0.20 25.22
N GLY A 245 -12.58 0.94 24.67
CA GLY A 245 -13.12 2.25 25.01
C GLY A 245 -14.60 2.40 24.66
N LYS A 246 -15.00 1.95 23.46
CA LYS A 246 -16.42 1.91 23.06
C LYS A 246 -17.23 1.01 23.98
N LYS A 247 -16.74 -0.19 24.26
CA LYS A 247 -17.41 -1.11 25.19
C LYS A 247 -17.62 -0.46 26.56
N ALA A 248 -16.61 0.24 27.09
CA ALA A 248 -16.71 0.93 28.38
C ALA A 248 -17.74 2.06 28.35
N ASP A 249 -17.80 2.86 27.28
CA ASP A 249 -18.84 3.90 27.10
C ASP A 249 -20.25 3.30 27.07
N TRP A 250 -20.46 2.23 26.29
CA TRP A 250 -21.74 1.54 26.23
C TRP A 250 -22.15 0.94 27.59
N LEU A 251 -21.21 0.31 28.31
CA LEU A 251 -21.48 -0.21 29.65
C LEU A 251 -21.79 0.91 30.65
N GLY A 252 -21.09 2.04 30.58
CA GLY A 252 -21.37 3.20 31.43
C GLY A 252 -22.75 3.81 31.19
N ARG A 253 -23.16 3.91 29.91
CA ARG A 253 -24.53 4.33 29.54
C ARG A 253 -25.57 3.33 30.05
N LEU A 254 -25.35 2.04 29.80
CA LEU A 254 -26.25 0.97 30.23
C LEU A 254 -26.45 0.98 31.76
N GLU A 255 -25.37 1.12 32.52
CA GLU A 255 -25.43 1.15 33.99
C GLU A 255 -26.13 2.42 34.51
N LYS A 256 -25.87 3.58 33.88
CA LYS A 256 -26.58 4.82 34.20
C LYS A 256 -28.08 4.70 33.92
N ASP A 257 -28.45 4.18 32.76
CA ASP A 257 -29.84 4.02 32.35
C ASP A 257 -30.56 3.04 33.28
N LYS A 258 -29.92 1.91 33.60
CA LYS A 258 -30.42 0.94 34.59
C LYS A 258 -30.68 1.59 35.95
N ASN A 259 -29.68 2.28 36.52
CA ASN A 259 -29.83 2.91 37.84
C ASN A 259 -30.90 4.01 37.84
N THR A 260 -31.06 4.73 36.73
CA THR A 260 -32.13 5.72 36.55
C THR A 260 -33.50 5.04 36.58
N ILE A 261 -33.68 3.95 35.80
CA ILE A 261 -34.93 3.19 35.76
C ILE A 261 -35.26 2.59 37.13
N GLU A 262 -34.29 1.99 37.83
CA GLU A 262 -34.48 1.44 39.17
C GLU A 262 -34.86 2.53 40.18
N SER A 263 -34.21 3.70 40.12
CA SER A 263 -34.52 4.83 41.01
C SER A 263 -35.92 5.40 40.75
N GLU A 264 -36.33 5.51 39.47
CA GLU A 264 -37.66 5.96 39.10
C GLU A 264 -38.74 4.96 39.51
N ALA A 265 -38.48 3.66 39.32
CA ALA A 265 -39.37 2.59 39.75
C ALA A 265 -39.54 2.58 41.28
N TYR A 266 -38.43 2.70 42.02
CA TYR A 266 -38.45 2.75 43.48
C TYR A 266 -39.22 3.98 43.99
N ARG A 267 -38.90 5.17 43.46
CA ARG A 267 -39.63 6.42 43.78
C ARG A 267 -41.13 6.24 43.54
N ARG A 268 -41.51 5.68 42.39
CA ARG A 268 -42.92 5.47 42.04
C ARG A 268 -43.60 4.46 42.97
N SER A 269 -42.89 3.42 43.39
CA SER A 269 -43.38 2.45 44.38
C SER A 269 -43.65 3.10 45.73
N GLU A 270 -42.71 3.91 46.23
CA GLU A 270 -42.86 4.63 47.51
C GLU A 270 -43.98 5.68 47.46
N GLU A 271 -44.14 6.39 46.34
CA GLU A 271 -45.28 7.30 46.12
C GLU A 271 -46.62 6.53 46.23
N ILE A 272 -46.75 5.40 45.54
CA ILE A 272 -47.96 4.58 45.56
C ILE A 272 -48.22 4.00 46.96
N MET A 273 -47.18 3.51 47.65
CA MET A 273 -47.30 3.04 49.04
C MET A 273 -47.74 4.15 49.97
N GLY A 274 -47.13 5.35 49.88
CA GLY A 274 -47.50 6.50 50.68
C GLY A 274 -48.94 6.96 50.45
N GLU A 275 -49.40 6.98 49.19
CA GLU A 275 -50.80 7.26 48.84
C GLU A 275 -51.75 6.21 49.42
N ALA A 276 -51.42 4.92 49.30
CA ALA A 276 -52.22 3.82 49.82
C ALA A 276 -52.31 3.84 51.36
N ASP A 277 -51.20 4.07 52.05
CA ASP A 277 -51.14 4.17 53.51
C ASP A 277 -51.91 5.38 54.02
N ALA A 278 -51.83 6.53 53.32
CA ALA A 278 -52.63 7.71 53.64
C ALA A 278 -54.13 7.43 53.49
N GLN A 279 -54.55 6.77 52.41
CA GLN A 279 -55.93 6.35 52.21
C GLN A 279 -56.39 5.36 53.29
N ALA A 280 -55.56 4.35 53.62
CA ALA A 280 -55.86 3.38 54.66
C ALA A 280 -56.01 4.06 56.03
N ALA A 281 -55.07 4.93 56.40
CA ALA A 281 -55.12 5.71 57.64
C ALA A 281 -56.37 6.61 57.70
N GLN A 282 -56.76 7.22 56.57
CA GLN A 282 -57.99 8.01 56.48
C GLN A 282 -59.25 7.15 56.69
N ILE A 283 -59.34 5.98 56.06
CA ILE A 283 -60.44 5.04 56.24
C ILE A 283 -60.51 4.55 57.69
N TYR A 284 -59.37 4.19 58.29
CA TYR A 284 -59.29 3.78 59.68
C TYR A 284 -59.72 4.90 60.62
N ALA A 285 -59.22 6.13 60.43
CA ALA A 285 -59.62 7.28 61.23
C ALA A 285 -61.13 7.53 61.13
N GLN A 286 -61.70 7.51 59.92
CA GLN A 286 -63.14 7.66 59.72
C GLN A 286 -63.95 6.55 60.40
N ALA A 287 -63.49 5.30 60.34
CA ALA A 287 -64.14 4.17 60.98
C ALA A 287 -64.08 4.29 62.52
N TYR A 288 -62.93 4.63 63.09
CA TYR A 288 -62.72 4.76 64.54
C TYR A 288 -63.39 6.02 65.12
N SER A 289 -63.50 7.11 64.36
CA SER A 289 -64.19 8.32 64.81
C SER A 289 -65.71 8.17 64.90
N LYS A 290 -66.32 7.08 64.41
CA LYS A 290 -67.77 6.84 64.56
C LYS A 290 -68.19 6.59 66.00
N ASP A 291 -67.37 5.88 66.78
CA ASP A 291 -67.57 5.69 68.22
C ASP A 291 -66.22 5.51 68.95
N PRO A 292 -65.67 6.59 69.52
CA PRO A 292 -64.41 6.54 70.27
C PRO A 292 -64.47 5.65 71.52
N GLY A 293 -65.65 5.53 72.15
CA GLY A 293 -65.82 4.74 73.36
C GLY A 293 -65.66 3.26 73.08
N PHE A 294 -66.40 2.74 72.09
CA PHE A 294 -66.32 1.35 71.65
C PHE A 294 -64.93 0.98 71.14
N TYR A 295 -64.24 1.87 70.43
CA TYR A 295 -62.89 1.62 69.93
C TYR A 295 -61.86 1.42 71.06
N THR A 296 -61.84 2.29 72.08
CA THR A 296 -60.91 2.16 73.21
C THR A 296 -61.13 0.87 73.99
N PHE A 297 -62.40 0.46 74.16
CA PHE A 297 -62.77 -0.82 74.75
C PHE A 297 -62.28 -2.01 73.90
N TRP A 298 -62.60 -2.03 72.60
CA TRP A 298 -62.21 -3.14 71.71
C TRP A 298 -60.69 -3.31 71.61
N LYS A 299 -59.95 -2.20 71.47
CA LYS A 299 -58.49 -2.22 71.34
C LYS A 299 -57.79 -2.65 72.63
N SER A 300 -58.34 -2.27 73.79
CA SER A 300 -57.84 -2.78 75.07
C SER A 300 -58.08 -4.28 75.21
N MET A 301 -59.25 -4.80 74.81
CA MET A 301 -59.55 -6.24 74.79
C MET A 301 -58.65 -7.03 73.83
N GLU A 302 -58.38 -6.50 72.64
CA GLU A 302 -57.45 -7.11 71.69
C GLU A 302 -56.01 -7.12 72.21
N SER A 303 -55.56 -6.03 72.83
CA SER A 303 -54.26 -5.94 73.49
C SER A 303 -54.15 -6.95 74.64
N TYR A 304 -55.20 -7.09 75.46
CA TYR A 304 -55.23 -8.12 76.50
C TYR A 304 -55.10 -9.53 75.91
N LYS A 305 -55.84 -9.83 74.84
CA LYS A 305 -55.79 -11.16 74.18
C LYS A 305 -54.39 -11.50 73.65
N ASN A 306 -53.68 -10.53 73.08
CA ASN A 306 -52.40 -10.78 72.42
C ASN A 306 -51.20 -10.70 73.39
N THR A 307 -51.26 -9.85 74.40
CA THR A 307 -50.11 -9.58 75.29
C THR A 307 -50.14 -10.44 76.56
N VAL A 308 -51.31 -10.74 77.12
CA VAL A 308 -51.44 -11.49 78.39
C VAL A 308 -50.91 -12.93 78.31
N PRO A 309 -51.07 -13.69 77.21
CA PRO A 309 -50.54 -15.06 77.14
C PRO A 309 -49.01 -15.16 77.10
N ASN A 310 -48.31 -14.08 76.73
CA ASN A 310 -46.86 -14.09 76.49
C ASN A 310 -46.03 -13.55 77.68
N PHE A 311 -46.68 -13.07 78.74
CA PHE A 311 -46.00 -12.53 79.92
C PHE A 311 -46.48 -13.23 81.19
N ASP A 312 -45.61 -14.05 81.77
CA ASP A 312 -45.76 -14.59 83.12
C ASP A 312 -45.32 -13.53 84.16
N ALA A 313 -46.02 -12.39 84.19
CA ALA A 313 -45.76 -11.30 85.12
C ALA A 313 -47.00 -10.98 85.96
N ALA A 314 -46.81 -10.78 87.27
CA ALA A 314 -47.86 -10.32 88.16
C ALA A 314 -48.10 -8.82 87.95
N PHE A 315 -49.19 -8.48 87.28
CA PHE A 315 -49.58 -7.09 87.03
C PHE A 315 -50.31 -6.50 88.24
N SER A 316 -49.98 -5.25 88.59
CA SER A 316 -50.71 -4.49 89.62
C SER A 316 -52.06 -4.01 89.07
N THR A 317 -53.13 -4.17 89.86
CA THR A 317 -54.52 -3.88 89.46
C THR A 317 -54.86 -2.39 89.33
N ASN A 318 -53.96 -1.49 89.74
CA ASN A 318 -54.17 -0.04 89.70
C ASN A 318 -53.61 0.65 88.45
N MET A 319 -53.10 -0.10 87.47
CA MET A 319 -52.63 0.51 86.23
C MET A 319 -53.80 0.95 85.34
N ASP A 320 -53.72 2.15 84.77
CA ASP A 320 -54.68 2.70 83.79
C ASP A 320 -54.93 1.74 82.62
N TYR A 321 -53.95 0.87 82.34
CA TYR A 321 -54.04 -0.18 81.34
C TYR A 321 -55.19 -1.18 81.59
N PHE A 322 -55.62 -1.43 82.83
CA PHE A 322 -56.69 -2.40 83.16
C PHE A 322 -58.04 -1.77 83.53
N LYS A 323 -58.25 -0.49 83.17
CA LYS A 323 -59.45 0.27 83.53
C LYS A 323 -60.77 -0.41 83.14
N TYR A 324 -60.83 -1.14 82.03
CA TYR A 324 -62.05 -1.83 81.58
C TYR A 324 -62.28 -3.22 82.21
N LEU A 325 -61.28 -3.83 82.85
CA LEU A 325 -61.41 -5.15 83.50
C LEU A 325 -61.78 -5.05 84.99
N TYR A 326 -61.33 -3.99 85.68
CA TYR A 326 -61.47 -3.87 87.15
C TYR A 326 -62.34 -2.71 87.63
N THR A 327 -62.87 -1.84 86.75
CA THR A 327 -63.78 -0.76 87.18
C THR A 327 -65.24 -1.22 87.13
N PRO A 328 -66.04 -1.13 88.22
CA PRO A 328 -67.43 -1.65 88.26
C PRO A 328 -68.47 -0.86 87.43
N ASN A 329 -68.11 0.27 86.83
CA ASN A 329 -68.99 1.12 86.03
C ASN A 329 -68.43 1.34 84.63
N ALA A 330 -68.64 0.35 83.77
CA ALA A 330 -68.61 0.51 82.32
C ALA A 330 -69.73 -0.38 81.75
N ARG A 331 -70.96 0.14 81.80
CA ARG A 331 -72.11 -0.34 81.05
C ARG A 331 -72.61 0.78 80.17
#